data_AF-C0DX00-F1
#
_entry.id   AF-C0DX00-F1
#
_cell.length_a   1.000
_cell.length_b   1.000
_cell.length_c   1.000
_cell.angle_alpha   90.00
_cell.angle_beta   90.00
_cell.angle_gamma   90.00
#
_symmetry.space_group_name_H-M   'P 1'
#
loop_
_entity.id
_entity.type
_entity.pdbx_description
1 polymer ?
#
loop_
_entity_poly.entity_id
_entity_poly.type
_entity_poly.pdbx_seq_one_letter_code
_entity_poly.pdbx_strand_id
1 'polypeptide(L)'
;MKWVTVVLAVALVWLQHDLWLAKGGWRDMWRLEAEAERQRQANQSLVLRNQALTAEVENLRTGKDAIAEIARTDLGYVGPGEVYYRVLPASEAAAGSAAAE
;
A
#
# COMPACT_ATOMS: atom_id res chain seq x y z
N MET A 1 12.68 51.39 46.66
CA MET A 1 12.88 51.61 45.21
C MET A 1 13.81 50.58 44.56
N LYS A 2 15.02 50.29 45.06
CA LYS A 2 16.00 49.38 44.42
C LYS A 2 15.65 47.88 44.46
N TRP A 3 14.83 47.46 45.43
CA TRP A 3 14.45 46.05 45.60
C TRP A 3 13.46 45.57 44.52
N VAL A 4 12.56 46.45 44.08
CA VAL A 4 11.61 46.17 43.00
C VAL A 4 12.36 45.87 41.70
N THR A 5 13.42 46.63 41.41
CA THR A 5 14.28 46.41 40.25
C THR A 5 14.99 45.06 40.28
N VAL A 6 15.44 44.62 41.46
CA VAL A 6 16.05 43.29 41.63
C VAL A 6 15.02 42.18 41.40
N VAL A 7 13.82 42.30 41.98
CA VAL A 7 12.75 41.32 41.77
C VAL A 7 12.35 41.25 40.29
N LEU A 8 12.23 42.40 39.63
CA LEU A 8 11.91 42.46 38.20
C LEU A 8 13.02 41.83 37.35
N ALA A 9 14.29 42.06 37.70
CA ALA A 9 15.43 41.46 37.00
C ALA A 9 15.46 39.93 37.17
N VAL A 10 15.19 39.42 38.38
CA VAL A 10 15.11 37.97 38.62
C VAL A 10 13.95 37.36 37.85
N ALA A 11 12.78 38.00 37.87
CA ALA A 11 11.62 37.54 37.09
C ALA A 11 11.91 37.54 35.58
N LEU A 12 12.64 38.54 35.09
CA LEU A 12 13.04 38.62 33.69
C LEU A 12 14.01 37.50 33.31
N VAL A 13 15.04 37.24 34.13
CA VAL A 13 16.00 36.15 33.91
C VAL A 13 15.31 34.78 33.96
N TRP A 14 14.37 34.59 34.88
CA TRP A 14 13.59 33.37 34.96
C TRP A 14 12.73 33.19 33.70
N LEU A 15 12.03 34.22 33.25
CA LEU A 15 11.22 34.14 32.04
C LEU A 15 12.06 33.89 30.77
N GLN A 16 13.27 34.48 30.69
CA GLN A 16 14.21 34.21 29.60
C GLN A 16 14.70 32.76 29.61
N HIS A 17 15.00 32.21 30.79
CA HIS A 17 15.39 30.82 30.95
C HIS A 17 14.22 29.87 30.62
N ASP A 18 13.01 30.20 31.07
CA ASP A 18 11.81 29.43 30.74
C ASP A 18 11.55 29.50 29.24
N LEU A 19 11.66 30.63 28.55
CA LEU A 19 11.50 30.65 27.09
C LEU A 19 12.53 29.78 26.33
N TRP A 20 13.74 29.63 26.86
CA TRP A 20 14.76 28.78 26.26
C TRP A 20 14.54 27.29 26.55
N LEU A 21 13.87 26.94 27.66
CA LEU A 21 13.66 25.56 28.11
C LEU A 21 12.18 25.10 28.09
N ALA A 22 11.23 25.98 27.83
CA ALA A 22 9.80 25.70 27.85
C ALA A 22 9.46 24.89 26.60
N LYS A 23 8.62 23.88 26.84
CA LYS A 23 7.99 22.93 25.92
C LYS A 23 7.89 23.48 24.49
N GLY A 24 8.91 23.23 23.67
CA GLY A 24 9.08 23.84 22.34
C GLY A 24 10.45 24.47 22.03
N GLY A 25 11.39 24.52 22.99
CA GLY A 25 12.76 24.99 22.75
C GLY A 25 13.50 24.19 21.68
N TRP A 26 14.54 24.78 21.07
CA TRP A 26 15.31 24.21 19.93
C TRP A 26 15.70 22.74 20.11
N ARG A 27 15.93 22.25 21.33
CA ARG A 27 16.30 20.83 21.58
C ARG A 27 15.17 19.84 21.30
N ASP A 28 13.92 20.22 21.55
CA ASP A 28 12.76 19.34 21.31
C ASP A 28 12.39 19.31 19.83
N MET A 29 12.53 20.43 19.11
CA MET A 29 12.34 20.45 17.65
C MET A 29 13.33 19.50 16.96
N TRP A 30 14.60 19.51 17.37
CA TRP A 30 15.62 18.62 16.78
C TRP A 30 15.39 17.15 17.13
N ARG A 31 14.83 16.84 18.31
CA ARG A 31 14.42 15.47 18.66
C ARG A 31 13.20 15.02 17.86
N LEU A 32 12.19 15.88 17.69
CA LEU A 32 10.99 15.56 16.91
C LEU A 32 11.32 15.41 15.43
N GLU A 33 12.17 16.27 14.87
CA GLU A 33 12.64 16.19 13.49
C GLU A 33 13.46 14.90 13.26
N ALA A 34 14.35 14.55 14.20
CA ALA A 34 15.14 13.32 14.11
C ALA A 34 14.28 12.05 14.22
N GLU A 35 13.23 12.07 15.05
CA GLU A 35 12.28 10.95 15.15
C GLU A 35 11.43 10.82 13.88
N ALA A 36 10.96 11.94 13.34
CA ALA A 36 10.18 12.00 12.11
C ALA A 36 10.99 11.52 10.89
N GLU A 37 12.27 11.90 10.81
CA GLU A 37 13.15 11.49 9.72
C GLU A 37 13.45 9.98 9.78
N ARG A 38 13.68 9.42 10.97
CA ARG A 38 13.83 7.97 11.16
C ARG A 38 12.58 7.19 10.72
N GLN A 39 11.40 7.69 11.08
CA GLN A 39 10.15 7.06 10.66
C GLN A 39 9.92 7.18 9.15
N ARG A 40 10.27 8.30 8.51
CA ARG A 40 10.19 8.47 7.05
C ARG A 40 11.07 7.45 6.32
N GLN A 41 12.31 7.27 6.74
CA GLN A 41 13.22 6.31 6.12
C GLN A 41 12.71 4.86 6.25
N ALA A 42 12.20 4.49 7.42
CA ALA A 42 11.58 3.18 7.62
C ALA A 42 10.34 3.00 6.71
N ASN A 43 9.49 4.02 6.61
CA ASN A 43 8.28 3.97 5.80
C ASN A 43 8.61 3.85 4.29
N GLN A 44 9.60 4.59 3.80
CA GLN A 44 10.06 4.48 2.40
C GLN A 44 10.52 3.05 2.05
N SER A 45 11.25 2.40 2.96
CA SER A 45 11.68 1.01 2.75
C SER A 45 10.51 0.03 2.67
N LEU A 46 9.46 0.26 3.45
CA LEU A 46 8.24 -0.56 3.45
C LEU A 46 7.42 -0.33 2.19
N VAL A 47 7.30 0.91 1.72
CA VAL A 47 6.60 1.25 0.47
C VAL A 47 7.26 0.56 -0.72
N LEU A 48 8.59 0.60 -0.82
CA LEU A 48 9.32 -0.08 -1.90
C LEU A 48 9.10 -1.60 -1.91
N ARG A 49 9.12 -2.23 -0.72
CA ARG A 49 8.83 -3.67 -0.59
C ARG A 49 7.38 -4.00 -0.96
N ASN A 50 6.44 -3.17 -0.55
CA ASN A 50 5.03 -3.38 -0.85
C ASN A 50 4.76 -3.26 -2.36
N GLN A 51 5.40 -2.30 -3.04
CA GLN A 51 5.33 -2.16 -4.49
C GLN A 51 5.91 -3.40 -5.20
N ALA A 52 7.06 -3.91 -4.74
CA ALA A 52 7.67 -5.12 -5.30
C ALA A 52 6.76 -6.35 -5.12
N LEU A 53 6.20 -6.54 -3.92
CA LEU A 53 5.27 -7.64 -3.63
C LEU A 53 3.98 -7.54 -4.45
N THR A 54 3.46 -6.32 -4.66
CA THR A 54 2.26 -6.11 -5.47
C THR A 54 2.52 -6.50 -6.92
N ALA A 55 3.66 -6.09 -7.48
CA ALA A 55 4.07 -6.47 -8.83
C ALA A 55 4.26 -8.00 -8.97
N GLU A 56 4.81 -8.65 -7.94
CA GLU A 56 4.99 -10.10 -7.94
C GLU A 56 3.64 -10.85 -7.90
N VAL A 57 2.69 -10.37 -7.09
CA VAL A 57 1.32 -10.92 -7.04
C VAL A 57 0.60 -10.75 -8.38
N GLU A 58 0.75 -9.58 -9.00
CA GLU A 58 0.14 -9.30 -10.30
C GLU A 58 0.73 -10.21 -11.39
N ASN A 59 2.06 -10.36 -11.44
CA ASN A 59 2.73 -11.27 -12.37
C ASN A 59 2.30 -12.74 -12.17
N LEU A 60 2.15 -13.18 -10.92
CA LEU A 60 1.67 -14.53 -10.61
C LEU A 60 0.21 -14.75 -11.03
N ARG A 61 -0.63 -13.71 -10.98
CA ARG A 61 -2.01 -13.78 -11.47
C ARG A 61 -2.03 -13.85 -12.99
N THR A 62 -1.37 -12.91 -13.67
CA THR A 62 -1.30 -12.89 -15.14
C THR A 62 -0.70 -14.17 -15.70
N GLY A 63 0.33 -14.72 -15.07
CA GLY A 63 0.93 -15.99 -15.47
C GLY A 63 -0.03 -17.19 -15.34
N LYS A 64 -0.84 -17.24 -14.27
CA LYS A 64 -1.85 -18.30 -14.09
C LYS A 64 -3.01 -18.15 -15.07
N ASP A 65 -3.45 -16.92 -15.32
CA ASP A 65 -4.52 -16.63 -16.26
C ASP A 65 -4.09 -16.98 -17.70
N ALA A 66 -2.84 -16.66 -18.07
CA ALA A 66 -2.27 -17.05 -19.36
C ALA A 66 -2.21 -18.58 -19.55
N ILE A 67 -1.85 -19.33 -18.51
CA ILE A 67 -1.85 -20.79 -18.55
C ILE A 67 -3.28 -21.34 -18.66
N ALA A 68 -4.25 -20.73 -17.97
CA ALA A 68 -5.65 -21.13 -18.04
C ALA A 68 -6.25 -20.87 -19.43
N GLU A 69 -5.87 -19.77 -20.09
CA GLU A 69 -6.28 -19.45 -21.46
C GLU A 69 -5.83 -20.55 -22.43
N ILE A 70 -4.55 -20.97 -22.37
CA ILE A 70 -4.01 -22.05 -23.21
C ILE A 70 -4.72 -23.37 -22.91
N ALA A 71 -4.91 -23.71 -21.62
CA ALA A 71 -5.59 -24.94 -21.23
C ALA A 71 -7.04 -25.00 -21.72
N ARG A 72 -7.75 -23.87 -21.72
CA ARG A 72 -9.14 -23.77 -22.18
C ARG A 72 -9.26 -23.74 -23.71
N THR A 73 -8.40 -22.99 -24.39
CA THR A 73 -8.49 -22.75 -25.83
C THR A 73 -7.89 -23.88 -26.65
N ASP A 74 -6.71 -24.39 -26.26
CA ASP A 74 -5.99 -25.38 -27.07
C ASP A 74 -6.29 -26.82 -26.66
N LEU A 75 -6.52 -27.05 -25.36
CA LEU A 75 -6.68 -28.39 -24.80
C LEU A 75 -8.14 -28.70 -24.41
N GLY A 76 -9.03 -27.72 -24.47
CA GLY A 76 -10.44 -27.87 -24.10
C GLY A 76 -10.64 -28.27 -22.64
N TYR A 77 -9.67 -27.99 -21.76
CA TYR A 77 -9.78 -28.30 -20.34
C TYR A 77 -10.84 -27.42 -19.68
N VAL A 78 -11.67 -28.05 -18.85
CA VAL A 78 -12.70 -27.39 -18.04
C VAL A 78 -12.33 -27.56 -16.58
N GLY A 79 -12.40 -26.48 -15.79
CA GLY A 79 -12.07 -26.53 -14.37
C GLY A 79 -13.05 -27.40 -13.56
N PRO A 80 -12.65 -27.92 -12.40
CA PRO A 80 -13.53 -28.70 -11.53
C PRO A 80 -14.72 -27.85 -11.07
N GLY A 81 -15.94 -28.25 -11.43
CA GLY A 81 -17.19 -27.55 -11.08
C GLY A 81 -17.68 -26.54 -12.12
N GLU A 82 -17.00 -26.39 -13.26
CA GLU A 82 -17.45 -25.52 -14.36
C GLU A 82 -18.32 -26.29 -15.38
N VAL A 83 -19.33 -25.63 -15.95
CA VAL A 83 -20.21 -26.18 -17.00
C VAL A 83 -19.88 -25.48 -18.32
N TYR A 84 -19.37 -26.24 -19.29
CA TYR A 84 -18.99 -25.72 -20.61
C TYR A 84 -20.18 -25.71 -21.57
N TYR A 85 -20.54 -24.52 -22.06
CA TYR A 85 -21.58 -24.34 -23.08
C TYR A 85 -20.94 -23.96 -24.41
N ARG A 86 -21.15 -24.80 -25.44
CA ARG A 86 -20.76 -24.48 -26.82
C ARG A 86 -22.01 -24.11 -27.62
N VAL A 87 -22.09 -22.88 -28.08
CA VAL A 87 -23.18 -22.42 -28.94
C VAL A 87 -22.85 -22.82 -30.37
N LEU A 88 -23.56 -23.81 -30.93
CA LEU A 88 -23.43 -24.16 -32.34
C LEU A 88 -24.37 -23.29 -33.19
N PRO A 89 -23.96 -22.87 -34.40
CA PRO A 89 -24.86 -22.20 -35.33
C PRO A 89 -25.99 -23.13 -35.76
N ALA A 90 -27.20 -22.57 -35.98
CA ALA A 90 -28.43 -23.32 -36.26
C ALA A 90 -28.32 -24.33 -37.43
N SER A 91 -27.40 -24.09 -38.37
CA SER A 91 -27.11 -24.97 -39.49
C SER A 91 -26.45 -26.30 -39.10
N GLU A 92 -25.61 -26.33 -38.06
CA GLU A 92 -24.95 -27.57 -37.60
C GLU A 92 -25.80 -28.32 -36.56
N ALA A 93 -26.61 -27.60 -35.78
CA ALA A 93 -27.54 -28.21 -34.83
C ALA A 93 -28.59 -29.11 -35.52
N ALA A 94 -29.04 -28.72 -36.71
CA ALA A 94 -29.94 -29.52 -37.54
C ALA A 94 -29.26 -30.76 -38.16
N ALA A 95 -27.96 -30.69 -38.45
CA ALA A 95 -27.20 -31.81 -39.01
C ALA A 95 -26.87 -32.89 -37.96
N GLY A 96 -26.66 -32.48 -36.70
CA GLY A 96 -26.37 -33.41 -35.59
C GLY A 96 -27.57 -34.26 -35.14
N SER A 97 -28.81 -33.77 -35.30
CA SER A 97 -30.00 -34.56 -34.97
C SER A 97 -30.40 -35.55 -36.09
N ALA A 98 -30.02 -35.29 -37.34
CA ALA A 98 -30.29 -36.17 -38.48
C ALA A 98 -29.31 -37.36 -38.60
N ALA A 99 -28.18 -37.32 -37.89
CA ALA A 99 -27.22 -38.44 -37.82
C ALA A 99 -27.43 -39.35 -36.61
N ALA A 100 -28.36 -38.99 -35.71
CA ALA A 100 -28.71 -39.75 -34.51
C ALA A 100 -30.05 -40.52 -34.67
N GLU A 101 -30.64 -40.49 -35.87
CA GLU A 101 -31.82 -41.27 -36.29
C GLU A 101 -31.39 -42.29 -37.36
#